data_AF-A0A1C6J6A9-F1
#
_entry.id   AF-A0A1C6J6A9-F1
#
_cell.length_a   1.000
_cell.length_b   1.000
_cell.length_c   1.000
_cell.angle_alpha   90.00
_cell.angle_beta   90.00
_cell.angle_gamma   90.00
#
_symmetry.space_group_name_H-M   'P 1'
#
loop_
_entity.id
_entity.type
_entity.pdbx_description
1 polymer ?
#
loop_
_entity_poly.entity_id
_entity_poly.type
_entity_poly.pdbx_seq_one_letter_code
_entity_poly.pdbx_strand_id
1 'polypeptide(L)' 'MTDTTINEISATPVCVNRKEFMKILGCGQYTADKIARQSGARVEIGRRVLIYMPKVNQYLSDVTNLK' A
#
# COMPACT_ATOMS: atom_id res chain seq x y z
N MET A 1 34.88 -13.47 12.23
CA MET A 1 33.70 -14.19 11.68
C MET A 1 32.63 -13.14 11.51
N THR A 2 32.19 -12.89 10.28
CA THR A 2 31.32 -11.76 9.93
C THR A 2 29.88 -12.06 10.34
N ASP A 3 29.34 -11.25 11.24
CA ASP A 3 27.90 -11.20 11.52
C ASP A 3 27.15 -10.75 10.27
N THR A 4 26.72 -11.73 9.47
CA THR A 4 25.78 -11.49 8.38
C THR A 4 24.40 -11.29 9.01
N THR A 5 24.11 -10.07 9.44
CA THR A 5 22.77 -9.68 9.87
C THR A 5 21.86 -9.74 8.65
N ILE A 6 21.20 -10.88 8.46
CA ILE A 6 20.10 -11.01 7.51
C ILE A 6 19.00 -10.13 8.11
N ASN A 7 18.91 -8.89 7.66
CA ASN A 7 17.75 -8.05 7.90
C ASN A 7 16.54 -8.84 7.40
N GLU A 8 15.69 -9.29 8.31
CA GLU A 8 14.42 -9.91 8.01
C GLU A 8 13.69 -9.02 6.99
N ILE A 9 13.62 -9.46 5.74
CA ILE A 9 12.78 -8.80 4.74
C ILE A 9 11.37 -8.97 5.30
N SER A 10 10.82 -7.89 5.87
CA SER A 10 9.56 -7.95 6.59
C SER A 10 8.53 -8.71 5.74
N ALA A 11 7.88 -9.71 6.33
CA ALA A 11 6.97 -10.59 5.60
C ALA A 11 5.80 -9.84 4.93
N THR A 12 5.56 -8.58 5.32
CA THR A 12 4.60 -7.68 4.71
C THR A 12 5.20 -6.94 3.51
N PRO A 13 4.60 -7.06 2.30
CA PRO A 13 5.09 -6.37 1.11
C PRO A 13 4.97 -4.85 1.28
N VAL A 14 6.07 -4.14 1.01
CA VAL A 14 6.15 -2.66 1.08
C VAL A 14 5.14 -1.99 0.15
N CYS A 15 4.95 -2.57 -1.04
CA CYS A 15 3.96 -2.14 -2.02
C CYS A 15 3.16 -3.36 -2.50
N VAL A 16 1.87 -3.15 -2.73
CA VAL A 16 0.96 -4.18 -3.27
C VAL A 16 0.52 -3.84 -4.69
N ASN A 17 0.19 -4.87 -5.46
CA ASN A 17 -0.36 -4.67 -6.80
C ASN A 17 -1.81 -4.17 -6.72
N ARG A 18 -2.27 -3.47 -7.76
CA ARG A 18 -3.67 -2.98 -7.84
C ARG A 18 -4.73 -4.06 -7.62
N LYS A 19 -4.50 -5.30 -8.09
CA LYS A 19 -5.41 -6.44 -7.88
C LYS A 19 -5.48 -6.89 -6.42
N GLU A 20 -4.33 -6.94 -5.74
CA GLU A 20 -4.26 -7.29 -4.32
C GLU A 20 -4.84 -6.18 -3.47
N PHE A 21 -4.56 -4.93 -3.81
CA PHE A 21 -5.08 -3.76 -3.13
C PHE A 21 -6.62 -3.73 -3.11
N MET A 22 -7.27 -4.03 -4.24
CA MET A 22 -8.72 -4.19 -4.30
C MET A 22 -9.24 -5.28 -3.35
N LYS A 23 -8.53 -6.42 -3.27
CA LYS A 23 -8.92 -7.53 -2.38
C LYS A 23 -8.75 -7.15 -0.91
N ILE A 24 -7.64 -6.48 -0.55
CA ILE A 24 -7.35 -6.03 0.81
C ILE A 24 -8.44 -5.07 1.30
N LEU A 25 -8.85 -4.12 0.45
CA LEU A 25 -9.88 -3.14 0.79
C LEU A 25 -11.31 -3.64 0.59
N GLY A 26 -11.50 -4.81 -0.03
CA GLY A 26 -12.82 -5.32 -0.38
C GLY A 26 -13.63 -4.39 -1.29
N CYS A 27 -12.97 -3.59 -2.14
CA CYS A 27 -13.63 -2.55 -2.93
C CYS A 27 -13.38 -2.68 -4.45
N GLY A 28 -14.27 -2.05 -5.23
CA GLY A 28 -14.15 -2.01 -6.68
C GLY A 28 -12.95 -1.20 -7.16
N GLN A 29 -12.56 -1.45 -8.41
CA GLN A 29 -11.38 -0.85 -9.03
C GLN A 29 -11.36 0.68 -8.96
N TYR A 30 -12.51 1.32 -9.21
CA TYR A 30 -12.63 2.77 -9.17
C TYR A 30 -12.36 3.33 -7.77
N THR A 31 -12.95 2.71 -6.75
CA THR A 31 -12.78 3.11 -5.34
C THR A 31 -11.34 2.90 -4.88
N ALA A 32 -10.74 1.75 -5.18
CA ALA A 32 -9.34 1.47 -4.87
C ALA A 32 -8.41 2.53 -5.49
N ASP A 33 -8.61 2.86 -6.77
CA ASP A 33 -7.84 3.90 -7.45
C ASP A 33 -8.03 5.29 -6.82
N LYS A 34 -9.25 5.62 -6.40
CA LYS A 34 -9.54 6.88 -5.74
C LYS A 34 -8.79 6.99 -4.41
N ILE A 35 -8.82 5.93 -3.59
CA ILE A 35 -8.08 5.85 -2.32
C ILE A 35 -6.57 5.96 -2.57
N ALA A 36 -6.02 5.21 -3.54
CA ALA A 36 -4.60 5.25 -3.85
C ALA A 36 -4.11 6.64 -4.30
N ARG A 37 -4.95 7.38 -5.05
CA ARG A 37 -4.67 8.76 -5.46
C ARG A 37 -4.78 9.74 -4.29
N GLN A 38 -5.87 9.67 -3.52
CA GLN A 38 -6.11 10.59 -2.40
C GLN A 38 -5.09 10.41 -1.27
N SER A 39 -4.64 9.19 -1.02
CA SER A 39 -3.57 8.89 -0.05
C SER A 39 -2.16 9.25 -0.53
N GLY A 40 -1.97 9.59 -1.81
CA GLY A 40 -0.64 9.78 -2.40
C GLY A 40 0.25 8.52 -2.34
N ALA A 41 -0.38 7.34 -2.23
CA ALA A 41 0.29 6.04 -2.14
C ALA A 41 0.54 5.39 -3.51
N ARG A 42 -0.04 5.95 -4.58
CA ARG A 42 0.10 5.43 -5.94
C ARG A 42 1.51 5.65 -6.46
N VAL A 43 2.21 4.56 -6.76
CA VAL A 43 3.55 4.54 -7.35
C VAL A 43 3.45 4.01 -8.77
N GLU A 44 3.73 4.87 -9.76
CA GLU A 44 3.72 4.51 -11.17
C GLU A 44 5.14 4.20 -11.65
N ILE A 45 5.36 2.98 -12.14
CA ILE A 45 6.65 2.54 -12.70
C ILE A 45 6.38 2.01 -14.11
N GLY A 46 6.64 2.84 -15.12
CA GLY A 46 6.29 2.55 -16.51
C GLY A 46 4.79 2.28 -16.65
N ARG A 47 4.42 1.07 -17.08
CA ARG A 47 3.01 0.64 -17.23
C ARG A 47 2.42 -0.02 -15.98
N ARG A 48 3.21 -0.18 -14.91
CA ARG A 48 2.76 -0.83 -13.66
C ARG A 48 2.40 0.20 -12.62
N VAL A 49 1.36 -0.11 -11.84
CA VAL A 49 0.93 0.69 -10.69
C VAL A 49 1.04 -0.17 -9.45
N LEU A 50 1.84 0.31 -8.51
CA LEU A 50 2.00 -0.26 -7.17
C LEU A 50 1.38 0.70 -6.15
N ILE A 51 0.92 0.16 -5.03
CA ILE A 51 0.31 0.94 -3.96
C ILE A 51 1.15 0.77 -2.69
N TYR A 52 1.69 1.88 -2.19
CA TYR A 52 2.49 1.93 -0.98
C TYR A 52 1.58 1.92 0.26
N MET A 53 1.51 0.77 0.93
CA MET A 53 0.55 0.56 2.02
C MET A 53 0.68 1.50 3.22
N PRO A 54 1.89 1.92 3.66
CA PRO A 54 1.99 2.81 4.83
C PRO A 54 1.25 4.13 4.67
N LYS A 55 1.27 4.74 3.46
CA LYS A 55 0.50 5.95 3.17
C LYS A 55 -1.01 5.70 3.11
N VAL A 56 -1.42 4.53 2.63
CA VAL A 56 -2.84 4.16 2.65
C VAL A 56 -3.34 4.02 4.08
N ASN A 57 -2.57 3.35 4.94
CA ASN A 57 -2.95 3.19 6.35
C ASN A 57 -3.08 4.54 7.06
N GLN A 58 -2.13 5.46 6.85
CA GLN A 58 -2.21 6.82 7.37
C GLN A 58 -3.47 7.54 6.87
N TYR A 59 -3.73 7.50 5.56
CA TYR A 59 -4.92 8.10 4.98
C TYR A 59 -6.21 7.51 5.56
N LEU A 60 -6.28 6.20 5.72
CA LEU A 60 -7.44 5.51 6.29
C LEU A 60 -7.66 5.94 7.75
N SER A 61 -6.59 6.05 8.54
CA SER A 61 -6.67 6.58 9.90
C SER A 61 -7.20 8.02 9.93
N ASP A 62 -6.72 8.88 9.03
CA ASP A 62 -7.13 10.29 8.96
C ASP A 62 -8.59 10.48 8.55
N VAL A 63 -9.12 9.62 7.66
CA VAL A 63 -10.53 9.70 7.20
C VAL A 63 -11.50 8.96 8.13
N THR A 64 -11.02 8.05 8.97
CA THR A 64 -11.87 7.39 9.97
C THR A 64 -12.21 8.36 11.10
N ASN A 65 -13.47 8.42 11.49
CA ASN A 65 -13.95 9.26 12.59
C ASN A 65 -13.51 8.77 14.00
N LEU A 66 -12.50 7.92 14.11
CA LEU A 66 -11.92 7.55 15.40
C LEU A 66 -11.10 8.74 15.90
N LYS A 67 -11.75 9.60 16.69
CA LYS A 67 -11.08 10.52 17.61
C LYS A 67 -10.68 9.78 18.88
#